data_AF-A0AAW9IKG5-F1
#
_entry.id   AF-A0AAW9IKG5-F1
#
_cell.length_a   1.000
_cell.length_b   1.000
_cell.length_c   1.000
_cell.angle_alpha   90.00
_cell.angle_beta   90.00
_cell.angle_gamma   90.00
#
_symmetry.space_group_name_H-M   'P 1'
#
loop_
_entity.id
_entity.type
_entity.pdbx_description
1 polymer ?
#
loop_
_entity_poly.entity_id
_entity_poly.type
_entity_poly.pdbx_seq_one_letter_code
_entity_poly.pdbx_strand_id
1 'polypeptide(L)'
;INPMAQGAAISKYGELDDEDEDLIKAHSAAADNYGNFFGQNVFLANSGVLLIAGTLETLGYNVDALQVAKASIPIAVIAFILGVIQNYLLDKKLAKKYKNR
;
A
#
# COMPACT_ATOMS: atom_id res chain seq x y z
N ILE A 1 2.81 4.12 9.22
CA ILE A 1 3.90 5.13 8.95
C ILE A 1 3.59 6.61 9.30
N ASN A 2 2.39 6.94 9.78
CA ASN A 2 1.89 8.32 9.91
C ASN A 2 2.80 9.36 10.61
N PRO A 3 3.30 9.16 11.85
CA PRO A 3 4.02 10.22 12.56
C PRO A 3 5.31 10.66 11.84
N MET A 4 5.95 9.74 11.09
CA MET A 4 7.11 10.06 10.27
C MET A 4 6.72 10.89 9.03
N ALA A 5 5.59 10.56 8.39
CA ALA A 5 5.10 11.30 7.22
C ALA A 5 4.69 12.73 7.58
N GLN A 6 3.99 12.91 8.70
CA GLN A 6 3.63 14.24 9.20
C GLN A 6 4.88 15.04 9.60
N GLY A 7 5.81 14.44 10.35
CA GLY A 7 7.06 15.10 10.73
C GLY A 7 7.89 15.54 9.52
N ALA A 8 7.95 14.72 8.46
CA ALA A 8 8.63 15.09 7.23
C ALA A 8 7.96 16.27 6.50
N ALA A 9 6.63 16.29 6.46
CA ALA A 9 5.89 17.39 5.85
C ALA A 9 6.04 18.70 6.65
N ILE A 10 5.94 18.65 7.98
CA ILE A 10 6.15 19.80 8.87
C ILE A 10 7.57 20.35 8.74
N SER A 11 8.57 19.46 8.73
CA SER A 11 9.98 19.87 8.55
C SER A 11 10.24 20.57 7.21
N LYS A 12 9.43 20.30 6.18
CA LYS A 12 9.63 20.83 4.83
C LYS A 12 8.80 22.09 4.54
N TYR A 13 7.60 22.16 5.10
CA TYR A 13 6.62 23.20 4.76
C TYR A 13 6.23 24.10 5.95
N GLY A 14 6.71 23.81 7.17
CA GLY A 14 6.30 24.49 8.39
C GLY A 14 4.97 23.97 8.91
N GLU A 15 4.14 24.85 9.46
CA GLU A 15 2.81 24.48 9.96
C GLU A 15 1.88 24.09 8.80
N LEU A 16 1.19 22.96 8.96
CA LEU A 16 0.23 22.45 7.99
C LEU A 16 -1.18 22.79 8.44
N ASP A 17 -2.08 23.00 7.48
CA ASP A 17 -3.51 23.11 7.80
C ASP A 17 -4.03 21.73 8.25
N ASP A 18 -4.97 21.69 9.20
CA ASP A 18 -5.54 20.44 9.78
C ASP A 18 -6.03 19.45 8.70
N GLU A 19 -6.63 19.97 7.62
CA GLU A 19 -7.12 19.15 6.50
C GLU A 19 -5.98 18.37 5.80
N ASP A 20 -4.79 18.97 5.68
CA ASP A 20 -3.65 18.30 5.04
C ASP A 20 -2.98 17.32 6.00
N GLU A 21 -3.01 17.59 7.31
CA GLU A 21 -2.58 16.60 8.30
C GLU A 21 -3.45 15.35 8.24
N ASP A 22 -4.77 15.51 8.19
CA ASP A 22 -5.71 14.39 8.07
C ASP A 22 -5.57 13.68 6.72
N LEU A 23 -5.25 14.41 5.65
CA LEU A 23 -4.92 13.83 4.36
C LEU A 23 -3.66 12.94 4.47
N ILE A 24 -2.58 13.41 5.10
CA ILE A 24 -1.36 12.61 5.32
C ILE A 24 -1.65 11.36 6.18
N LYS A 25 -2.50 11.48 7.20
CA LYS A 25 -2.97 10.33 8.01
C LYS A 25 -3.68 9.30 7.13
N ALA A 26 -4.62 9.74 6.30
CA ALA A 26 -5.37 8.88 5.41
C ALA A 26 -4.47 8.16 4.40
N HIS A 27 -3.53 8.87 3.78
CA HIS A 27 -2.57 8.27 2.85
C HIS A 27 -1.60 7.30 3.55
N SER A 28 -1.20 7.59 4.79
CA SER A 28 -0.38 6.68 5.59
C SER A 28 -1.11 5.37 5.89
N ALA A 29 -2.40 5.45 6.27
CA ALA A 29 -3.24 4.27 6.48
C ALA A 29 -3.46 3.48 5.17
N ALA A 30 -3.64 4.18 4.04
CA ALA A 30 -3.76 3.55 2.74
C ALA A 30 -2.49 2.78 2.35
N ALA A 31 -1.30 3.37 2.53
CA ALA A 31 -0.03 2.73 2.25
C ALA A 31 0.20 1.47 3.11
N ASP A 32 -0.09 1.55 4.41
CA ASP A 32 -0.01 0.40 5.33
C ASP A 32 -0.98 -0.73 4.87
N ASN A 33 -2.20 -0.38 4.42
CA ASN A 33 -3.18 -1.34 3.89
C ASN A 33 -2.76 -1.98 2.56
N TYR A 34 -2.23 -1.21 1.61
CA TYR A 34 -1.78 -1.76 0.33
C TYR A 34 -0.65 -2.77 0.53
N GLY A 35 0.32 -2.43 1.39
CA GLY A 35 1.43 -3.32 1.72
C GLY A 35 0.96 -4.60 2.42
N ASN A 36 0.06 -4.46 3.39
CA ASN A 36 -0.50 -5.61 4.10
C ASN A 36 -1.30 -6.52 3.14
N PHE A 37 -2.24 -5.96 2.38
CA PHE A 37 -3.14 -6.74 1.54
C PHE A 37 -2.44 -7.38 0.33
N PHE A 38 -1.74 -6.58 -0.48
CA PHE A 38 -1.14 -7.08 -1.73
C PHE A 38 0.25 -7.68 -1.52
N GLY A 39 1.01 -7.18 -0.54
CA GLY A 39 2.35 -7.68 -0.23
C GLY A 39 2.33 -9.03 0.47
N GLN A 40 1.43 -9.25 1.45
CA GLN A 40 1.39 -10.52 2.19
C GLN A 40 1.00 -11.71 1.30
N ASN A 41 0.21 -11.49 0.25
CA ASN A 41 -0.19 -12.55 -0.70
C ASN A 41 0.97 -13.13 -1.52
N VAL A 42 2.14 -12.49 -1.52
CA VAL A 42 3.36 -13.03 -2.15
C VAL A 42 4.03 -14.09 -1.27
N PHE A 43 3.63 -14.23 -0.01
CA PHE A 43 4.13 -15.26 0.90
C PHE A 43 3.23 -16.49 0.93
N LEU A 44 3.83 -17.67 0.74
CA LEU A 44 3.13 -18.96 0.70
C LEU A 44 2.36 -19.29 2.00
N ALA A 45 2.83 -18.79 3.14
CA ALA A 45 2.25 -19.06 4.45
C ALA A 45 1.14 -18.06 4.84
N ASN A 46 0.74 -17.17 3.94
CA ASN A 46 -0.38 -16.28 4.18
C ASN A 46 -1.70 -17.07 4.18
N SER A 47 -2.58 -16.77 5.14
CA SER A 47 -3.87 -17.47 5.32
C SER A 47 -4.76 -17.39 4.07
N GLY A 48 -4.77 -16.25 3.38
CA GLY A 48 -5.52 -16.10 2.12
C GLY A 48 -5.00 -17.01 1.00
N VAL A 49 -3.69 -17.16 0.90
CA VAL A 49 -3.03 -18.04 -0.10
C VAL A 49 -3.35 -19.50 0.19
N LEU A 50 -3.25 -19.92 1.45
CA LEU A 50 -3.59 -21.28 1.88
C LEU A 50 -5.07 -21.60 1.67
N LEU A 51 -5.96 -20.65 1.93
CA LEU A 51 -7.40 -20.81 1.68
C LEU A 51 -7.70 -21.02 0.20
N ILE A 52 -7.06 -20.25 -0.70
CA ILE A 52 -7.21 -20.41 -2.15
C ILE A 52 -6.70 -21.78 -2.59
N ALA A 53 -5.50 -22.18 -2.16
CA ALA A 53 -4.92 -23.48 -2.49
C ALA A 53 -5.82 -24.64 -2.02
N GLY A 54 -6.27 -24.63 -0.77
CA GLY A 54 -7.16 -25.68 -0.25
C GLY A 54 -8.54 -25.72 -0.93
N THR A 55 -9.06 -24.56 -1.35
CA THR A 55 -10.31 -24.51 -2.12
C THR A 55 -10.13 -25.11 -3.51
N LEU A 56 -9.03 -24.78 -4.20
CA LEU A 56 -8.72 -25.34 -5.52
C LEU A 56 -8.46 -26.84 -5.46
N GLU A 57 -7.77 -27.31 -4.41
CA GLU A 57 -7.56 -28.74 -4.16
C GLU A 57 -8.90 -29.48 -3.97
N THR A 58 -9.83 -28.90 -3.21
CA THR A 58 -11.19 -29.45 -3.03
C THR A 58 -11.98 -29.54 -4.34
N LEU A 59 -11.70 -28.64 -5.29
CA LEU A 59 -12.29 -28.62 -6.63
C LEU A 59 -11.57 -29.56 -7.63
N GLY A 60 -10.54 -30.29 -7.19
CA GLY A 60 -9.78 -31.23 -8.00
C GLY A 60 -8.62 -30.60 -8.80
N TYR A 61 -8.27 -29.34 -8.55
CA TYR A 61 -7.11 -28.69 -9.16
C TYR A 61 -5.86 -28.95 -8.32
N ASN A 62 -4.80 -29.46 -8.95
CA ASN A 62 -3.49 -29.65 -8.32
C ASN A 62 -2.70 -28.34 -8.30
N VAL A 63 -3.11 -27.40 -7.45
CA VAL A 63 -2.47 -26.09 -7.29
C VAL A 63 -1.97 -25.94 -5.86
N ASP A 64 -0.65 -25.78 -5.70
CA ASP A 64 -0.03 -25.56 -4.39
C ASP A 64 -0.02 -24.07 -4.00
N ALA A 65 0.23 -23.80 -2.71
CA ALA A 65 0.32 -22.44 -2.18
C ALA A 65 1.42 -21.59 -2.84
N LEU A 66 2.50 -22.23 -3.31
CA LEU A 66 3.62 -21.55 -3.96
C LEU A 66 3.22 -21.04 -5.35
N GLN A 67 2.41 -21.78 -6.09
CA GLN A 67 1.86 -21.36 -7.38
C GLN A 67 0.91 -20.17 -7.22
N VAL A 68 0.06 -20.19 -6.19
CA VAL A 68 -0.84 -19.05 -5.88
C VAL A 68 -0.04 -17.81 -5.46
N ALA A 69 0.99 -17.97 -4.62
CA ALA A 69 1.88 -16.87 -4.23
C ALA A 69 2.61 -16.27 -5.45
N LYS A 70 3.12 -17.11 -6.35
CA LYS A 70 3.75 -16.66 -7.61
C LYS A 70 2.77 -15.90 -8.50
N ALA A 71 1.52 -16.35 -8.59
CA ALA A 71 0.47 -15.64 -9.34
C ALA A 71 0.13 -14.26 -8.73
N SER A 72 0.43 -14.05 -7.44
CA SER A 72 0.19 -12.76 -6.76
C SER A 72 1.29 -11.71 -7.00
N ILE A 73 2.48 -12.11 -7.47
CA ILE A 73 3.60 -11.20 -7.78
C ILE A 73 3.19 -10.05 -8.74
N PRO A 74 2.58 -10.30 -9.92
CA PRO A 74 2.20 -9.21 -10.82
C PRO A 74 1.22 -8.23 -10.17
N ILE A 75 0.31 -8.72 -9.32
CA ILE A 75 -0.64 -7.88 -8.59
C ILE A 75 0.09 -7.01 -7.56
N ALA A 76 1.05 -7.57 -6.82
CA ALA A 76 1.87 -6.80 -5.87
C ALA A 76 2.68 -5.69 -6.57
N VAL A 77 3.24 -5.97 -7.76
CA VAL A 77 3.96 -4.97 -8.57
C VAL A 77 3.03 -3.85 -9.01
N ILE A 78 1.84 -4.16 -9.53
CA ILE A 78 0.86 -3.16 -9.95
C ILE A 78 0.42 -2.30 -8.75
N ALA A 79 0.10 -2.93 -7.60
CA ALA A 79 -0.28 -2.22 -6.39
C ALA A 79 0.83 -1.28 -5.90
N PHE A 80 2.10 -1.72 -5.96
CA PHE A 80 3.24 -0.89 -5.61
C PHE A 80 3.36 0.33 -6.54
N ILE A 81 3.24 0.14 -7.86
CA ILE A 81 3.29 1.24 -8.83
C ILE A 81 2.18 2.26 -8.56
N LEU A 82 0.95 1.79 -8.34
CA LEU A 82 -0.18 2.67 -8.03
C LEU A 82 0.02 3.43 -6.71
N GLY A 83 0.56 2.76 -5.68
CA GLY A 83 0.91 3.40 -4.41
C GLY A 83 1.98 4.48 -4.56
N VAL A 84 3.02 4.23 -5.36
CA VAL A 84 4.05 5.23 -5.67
C VAL A 84 3.46 6.42 -6.40
N ILE A 85 2.62 6.19 -7.41
CA ILE A 85 1.94 7.26 -8.15
C ILE A 85 1.06 8.09 -7.21
N GLN A 86 0.27 7.46 -6.35
CA GLN A 86 -0.60 8.14 -5.40
C GLN A 86 0.20 9.03 -4.44
N ASN A 87 1.29 8.53 -3.88
CA ASN A 87 2.18 9.30 -3.00
C ASN A 87 2.87 10.46 -3.74
N TYR A 88 3.32 10.23 -4.98
CA TYR A 88 3.90 11.29 -5.80
C TYR A 88 2.89 12.41 -6.10
N LEU A 89 1.63 12.07 -6.37
CA LEU A 89 0.57 13.06 -6.58
C LEU A 89 0.25 13.85 -5.31
N LEU A 90 0.26 13.19 -4.14
CA LEU A 90 0.11 13.85 -2.85
C LEU A 90 1.25 14.86 -2.62
N ASP A 91 2.50 14.44 -2.79
CA ASP A 91 3.68 15.30 -2.64
C ASP A 91 3.60 16.51 -3.56
N LYS A 92 3.18 16.31 -4.83
CA LYS A 92 2.99 17.40 -5.79
C LYS A 92 1.87 18.36 -5.36
N LYS A 93 0.78 17.84 -4.80
CA LYS A 93 -0.35 18.65 -4.28
C LYS A 93 0.11 19.52 -3.10
N LEU A 94 0.78 18.92 -2.12
CA LEU A 94 1.31 19.62 -0.95
C LEU A 94 2.37 20.64 -1.35
N ALA A 95 3.33 20.25 -2.20
CA ALA A 95 4.34 21.17 -2.71
C ALA A 95 3.70 22.37 -3.44
N LYS A 96 2.66 22.16 -4.26
CA LYS A 96 1.98 23.28 -4.93
C LYS A 96 1.27 24.20 -3.94
N LYS A 97 0.66 23.67 -2.88
CA LYS A 97 -0.07 24.45 -1.87
C LYS A 97 0.87 25.29 -1.00
N TYR A 98 1.97 24.70 -0.53
CA TYR A 98 2.87 25.33 0.45
C TYR A 98 4.08 26.05 -0.18
N LYS A 99 4.46 25.78 -1.44
CA LYS A 99 5.58 26.49 -2.10
C LYS A 99 5.31 27.98 -2.36
N ASN A 100 4.04 28.41 -2.31
CA ASN A 100 3.63 29.79 -2.51
C ASN A 100 3.26 30.52 -1.20
N ARG A 101 3.52 29.90 -0.03
CA ARG A 101 3.48 30.57 1.27
C ARG A 101 4.87 31.12 1.59
#